data_AF-A0A6U5YWT8-F1
#
_entry.id   AF-A0A6U5YWT8-F1
#
_cell.length_a   1.000
_cell.length_b   1.000
_cell.length_c   1.000
_cell.angle_alpha   90.00
_cell.angle_beta   90.00
_cell.angle_gamma   90.00
#
_symmetry.space_group_name_H-M   'P 1'
#
loop_
_entity.id
_entity.type
_entity.pdbx_description
1 polymer ?
#
loop_
_entity_poly.entity_id
_entity_poly.type
_entity_poly.pdbx_seq_one_letter_code
_entity_poly.pdbx_strand_id
1 'polypeptide(L)'
;MVLQPSSSEALRLFTCFGLFLLSNSFQAVNIAVRDVNSDKSSTKLYSSQQDTRRICNVFDFRRLVPYQEGLQLQQNLQQDSIKALVGGHQTSDALILLEHPTVYTLGSSSVLSDILFELPDIDITNVGAKVVVEDYPEMPPFSIFRVQRGGKVTYHCPGQLVLSTLTLASDNGIFRWSIPFLI
;
A
#
# COMPACT_ATOMS: atom_id res chain seq x y z
N MET A 1 32.90 4.13 18.37
CA MET A 1 32.80 5.59 18.09
C MET A 1 31.83 5.74 16.92
N VAL A 2 30.54 5.82 17.21
CA VAL A 2 29.48 5.98 16.20
C VAL A 2 29.08 7.45 16.25
N LEU A 3 29.39 8.18 15.19
CA LEU A 3 29.06 9.59 15.05
C LEU A 3 27.54 9.72 14.90
N GLN A 4 26.90 10.44 15.83
CA GLN A 4 25.52 10.88 15.65
C GLN A 4 25.49 12.05 14.65
N PRO A 5 24.56 12.07 13.68
CA PRO A 5 24.40 13.20 12.78
C PRO A 5 23.78 14.40 13.52
N SER A 6 24.24 15.61 13.18
CA SER A 6 23.82 16.86 13.81
C SER A 6 22.36 17.22 13.49
N SER A 7 21.70 17.85 14.45
CA SER A 7 20.28 18.23 14.48
C SER A 7 19.78 19.13 13.34
N SER A 8 20.66 19.62 12.47
CA SER A 8 20.28 20.48 11.34
C SER A 8 19.88 19.71 10.06
N GLU A 9 20.41 18.51 9.85
CA GLU A 9 20.10 17.64 8.71
C GLU A 9 18.71 16.98 8.89
N ALA A 10 18.39 16.55 10.11
CA ALA A 10 17.09 15.99 10.45
C ALA A 10 15.97 17.02 10.25
N LEU A 11 16.21 18.29 10.59
CA LEU A 11 15.21 19.34 10.44
C LEU A 11 14.91 19.68 8.97
N ARG A 12 15.90 19.54 8.07
CA ARG A 12 15.75 19.75 6.62
C ARG A 12 15.01 18.62 5.92
N LEU A 13 15.23 17.37 6.34
CA LEU A 13 14.46 16.21 5.85
C LEU A 13 12.97 16.30 6.25
N PHE A 14 12.66 16.77 7.46
CA PHE A 14 11.28 16.98 7.90
C PHE A 14 10.58 18.14 7.17
N THR A 15 11.29 19.21 6.80
CA THR A 15 10.68 20.33 6.07
C THR A 15 10.43 20.03 4.60
N CYS A 16 11.30 19.28 3.92
CA CYS A 16 11.07 18.87 2.53
C CYS A 16 9.94 17.84 2.39
N PHE A 17 9.74 16.95 3.37
CA PHE A 17 8.66 15.95 3.35
C PHE A 17 7.28 16.52 3.74
N GLY A 18 7.24 17.49 4.67
CA GLY A 18 6.01 18.19 5.04
C GLY A 18 5.39 18.99 3.88
N LEU A 19 6.20 19.50 2.96
CA LEU A 19 5.73 20.22 1.77
C LEU A 19 5.19 19.30 0.66
N PHE A 20 5.64 18.05 0.56
CA PHE A 20 5.12 17.10 -0.45
C PHE A 20 3.69 16.63 -0.14
N LEU A 21 3.32 16.57 1.15
CA LEU A 21 1.95 16.29 1.60
C LEU A 21 0.99 17.47 1.38
N LEU A 22 1.50 18.69 1.23
CA LEU A 22 0.69 19.89 0.99
C LEU A 22 0.46 20.17 -0.51
N SER A 23 1.31 19.66 -1.41
CA SER A 23 1.19 19.90 -2.86
C SER A 23 0.29 18.90 -3.59
N ASN A 24 0.06 17.71 -3.02
CA ASN A 24 -0.92 16.74 -3.51
C ASN A 24 -2.11 16.74 -2.54
N SER A 25 -3.17 17.48 -2.87
CA SER A 25 -4.41 17.44 -2.10
C SER A 25 -5.03 16.04 -2.17
N PHE A 26 -4.74 15.20 -1.17
CA PHE A 26 -5.37 13.90 -1.00
C PHE A 26 -6.84 14.12 -0.59
N GLN A 27 -7.78 13.89 -1.50
CA GLN A 27 -9.20 13.86 -1.15
C GLN A 27 -9.56 12.42 -0.77
N ALA A 28 -9.63 12.15 0.54
CA ALA A 28 -10.22 10.93 1.05
C ALA A 28 -11.73 11.13 1.21
N VAL A 29 -12.52 10.15 0.76
CA VAL A 29 -13.97 10.11 0.99
C VAL A 29 -14.26 9.01 2.01
N ASN A 30 -14.92 9.35 3.11
CA ASN A 30 -15.30 8.39 4.14
C ASN A 30 -16.59 7.70 3.74
N ILE A 31 -16.56 6.36 3.61
CA ILE A 31 -17.71 5.53 3.32
C ILE A 31 -17.98 4.63 4.54
N ALA A 32 -19.19 4.68 5.08
CA ALA A 32 -19.61 3.75 6.12
C ALA A 32 -20.00 2.40 5.48
N VAL A 33 -19.32 1.33 5.88
CA VAL A 33 -19.56 -0.04 5.41
C VAL A 33 -20.16 -0.86 6.56
N ARG A 34 -21.26 -1.57 6.30
CA ARG A 34 -21.87 -2.47 7.29
C ARG A 34 -21.11 -3.79 7.36
N ASP A 35 -20.88 -4.31 8.56
CA ASP A 35 -20.39 -5.66 8.76
C ASP A 35 -21.50 -6.67 8.42
N VAL A 36 -21.35 -7.41 7.33
CA VAL A 36 -22.36 -8.39 6.85
C VAL A 36 -22.30 -9.69 7.67
N ASN A 37 -21.24 -9.93 8.46
CA ASN A 37 -21.07 -11.15 9.25
C ASN A 37 -21.69 -11.07 10.66
N SER A 38 -22.12 -9.89 11.13
CA SER A 38 -22.74 -9.76 12.46
C SER A 38 -24.13 -10.40 12.56
N ASP A 39 -24.78 -10.71 11.44
CA ASP A 39 -26.18 -11.18 11.39
C ASP A 39 -26.37 -12.69 11.61
N LYS A 40 -25.30 -13.47 11.83
CA LYS A 40 -25.40 -14.95 11.97
C LYS A 40 -25.58 -15.48 13.39
N SER A 41 -25.81 -14.65 14.41
CA SER A 41 -26.10 -15.12 15.78
C SER A 41 -27.44 -14.63 16.29
N SER A 42 -28.51 -15.32 15.89
CA SER A 42 -29.82 -15.20 16.52
C SER A 42 -29.78 -15.88 17.89
N THR A 43 -29.74 -15.07 18.96
CA THR A 43 -30.58 -15.11 20.18
C THR A 43 -29.80 -14.56 21.38
N LYS A 44 -29.94 -13.25 21.66
CA LYS A 44 -29.95 -12.72 23.03
C LYS A 44 -30.64 -11.36 23.05
N LEU A 45 -31.64 -11.27 23.92
CA LEU A 45 -32.49 -10.12 24.20
C LEU A 45 -31.68 -9.00 24.88
N TYR A 46 -31.97 -7.75 24.48
CA TYR A 46 -31.62 -6.49 25.14
C TYR A 46 -30.15 -6.25 25.54
N SER A 47 -29.36 -5.75 24.60
CA SER A 47 -28.41 -4.65 24.88
C SER A 47 -28.35 -3.75 23.65
N SER A 48 -28.08 -2.46 23.86
CA SER A 48 -27.99 -1.39 22.85
C SER A 48 -27.49 -1.90 21.49
N GLN A 49 -28.23 -1.64 20.40
CA GLN A 49 -27.74 -1.83 19.03
C GLN A 49 -26.46 -1.00 18.87
N GLN A 50 -25.30 -1.61 19.13
CA GLN A 50 -24.01 -1.01 18.81
C GLN A 50 -23.95 -0.88 17.30
N ASP A 51 -23.64 0.31 16.83
CA ASP A 51 -23.44 0.56 15.40
C ASP A 51 -22.25 -0.27 14.93
N THR A 52 -22.53 -1.38 14.25
CA THR A 52 -21.52 -2.33 13.74
C THR A 52 -20.88 -1.84 12.43
N ARG A 53 -21.16 -0.61 12.00
CA ARG A 53 -20.58 -0.04 10.77
C ARG A 53 -19.10 0.26 10.96
N ARG A 54 -18.27 -0.32 10.09
CA ARG A 54 -16.87 0.06 9.93
C ARG A 54 -16.77 1.24 8.99
N ILE A 55 -15.85 2.15 9.28
CA ILE A 55 -15.54 3.26 8.37
C ILE A 55 -14.46 2.77 7.40
N CYS A 56 -14.69 2.95 6.10
CA CYS A 56 -13.72 2.72 5.04
C CYS A 56 -13.39 4.06 4.35
N ASN A 57 -12.12 4.46 4.41
CA ASN A 57 -11.63 5.66 3.76
C ASN A 57 -11.22 5.33 2.32
N VAL A 58 -11.86 5.95 1.33
CA VAL A 58 -11.53 5.74 -0.09
C VAL A 58 -10.61 6.84 -0.58
N PHE A 59 -9.43 6.44 -1.04
CA PHE A 59 -8.43 7.26 -1.72
C PHE A 59 -8.53 7.00 -3.23
N ASP A 60 -9.24 7.88 -3.92
CA ASP A 60 -9.55 7.72 -5.34
C ASP A 60 -8.63 8.60 -6.19
N PHE A 61 -7.58 7.99 -6.75
CA PHE A 61 -6.65 8.66 -7.64
C PHE A 61 -7.04 8.53 -9.10
N ARG A 62 -7.48 7.34 -9.53
CA ARG A 62 -7.81 6.99 -10.94
C ARG A 62 -6.89 7.68 -11.96
N ARG A 63 -5.59 7.67 -11.64
CA ARG A 63 -4.48 8.26 -12.40
C ARG A 63 -3.22 7.48 -12.13
N LEU A 64 -2.19 7.73 -12.95
CA LEU A 64 -0.87 7.18 -12.74
C LEU A 64 -0.25 7.70 -11.45
N VAL A 65 0.12 6.76 -10.58
CA VAL A 65 0.85 6.96 -9.32
C VAL A 65 2.08 6.06 -9.37
N PRO A 66 3.31 6.57 -9.20
CA PRO A 66 4.50 5.73 -9.11
C PRO A 66 4.34 4.64 -8.04
N TYR A 67 4.81 3.43 -8.34
CA TYR A 67 4.59 2.28 -7.46
C TYR A 67 5.07 2.51 -6.02
N GLN A 68 6.24 3.15 -5.87
CA GLN A 68 6.81 3.48 -4.57
C GLN A 68 5.93 4.47 -3.77
N GLU A 69 5.31 5.45 -4.42
CA GLU A 69 4.41 6.39 -3.75
C GLU A 69 3.13 5.69 -3.28
N GLY A 70 2.57 4.80 -4.11
CA GLY A 70 1.43 3.96 -3.73
C GLY A 70 1.76 3.04 -2.54
N LEU A 71 2.94 2.41 -2.56
CA LEU A 71 3.40 1.55 -1.46
C LEU A 71 3.63 2.36 -0.18
N GLN A 72 4.20 3.55 -0.29
CA GLN A 72 4.40 4.45 0.85
C GLN A 72 3.07 4.90 1.47
N LEU A 73 2.06 5.22 0.64
CA LEU A 73 0.72 5.51 1.14
C LEU A 73 0.15 4.34 1.95
N GLN A 74 0.27 3.11 1.44
CA GLN A 74 -0.17 1.91 2.16
C GLN A 74 0.55 1.76 3.49
N GLN A 75 1.89 1.90 3.50
CA GLN A 75 2.69 1.78 4.72
C GLN A 75 2.31 2.84 5.76
N ASN A 76 2.06 4.08 5.35
CA ASN A 76 1.64 5.15 6.25
C ASN A 76 0.26 4.85 6.86
N LEU A 77 -0.72 4.46 6.05
CA LEU A 77 -2.07 4.10 6.52
C LEU A 77 -2.05 2.90 7.47
N GLN A 78 -1.19 1.92 7.19
CA GLN A 78 -0.96 0.79 8.10
C GLN A 78 -0.39 1.26 9.44
N GLN A 79 0.65 2.11 9.41
CA GLN A 79 1.26 2.63 10.64
C GLN A 79 0.27 3.44 11.47
N ASP A 80 -0.53 4.29 10.83
CA ASP A 80 -1.54 5.09 11.53
C ASP A 80 -2.63 4.20 12.14
N SER A 81 -3.02 3.13 11.45
CA SER A 81 -3.95 2.14 12.01
C SER A 81 -3.36 1.39 13.20
N ILE A 82 -2.06 1.03 13.15
CA ILE A 82 -1.36 0.42 14.30
C ILE A 82 -1.31 1.38 15.49
N LYS A 83 -0.99 2.66 15.27
CA LYS A 83 -0.97 3.68 16.33
C LYS A 83 -2.36 3.84 16.97
N ALA A 84 -3.41 3.92 16.16
CA ALA A 84 -4.79 4.01 16.65
C ALA A 84 -5.14 2.80 17.53
N LEU A 85 -4.85 1.59 17.04
CA LEU A 85 -5.11 0.34 17.75
C LEU A 85 -4.36 0.25 19.08
N VAL A 86 -3.06 0.54 19.10
CA VAL A 86 -2.24 0.54 20.34
C VAL A 86 -2.73 1.58 21.34
N GLY A 87 -3.25 2.71 20.86
CA GLY A 87 -3.88 3.74 21.70
C GLY A 87 -5.30 3.43 22.15
N GLY A 88 -5.88 2.26 21.80
CA GLY A 88 -7.26 1.91 22.12
C GLY A 88 -8.32 2.69 21.33
N HIS A 89 -7.92 3.33 20.23
CA HIS A 89 -8.83 4.03 19.32
C HIS A 89 -9.38 3.07 18.26
N GLN A 90 -10.54 3.42 17.71
CA GLN A 90 -11.09 2.72 16.55
C GLN A 90 -10.17 2.91 15.33
N THR A 91 -10.04 1.85 14.54
CA THR A 91 -9.34 1.89 13.25
C THR A 91 -10.36 2.09 12.14
N SER A 92 -9.88 2.53 10.98
CA SER A 92 -10.69 2.61 9.76
C SER A 92 -10.03 1.74 8.70
N ASP A 93 -10.85 1.08 7.90
CA ASP A 93 -10.39 0.41 6.70
C ASP A 93 -10.01 1.48 5.65
N ALA A 94 -9.20 1.10 4.66
CA ALA A 94 -8.87 1.98 3.55
C ALA A 94 -8.95 1.24 2.21
N LEU A 95 -9.42 1.96 1.19
CA LEU A 95 -9.45 1.53 -0.20
C LEU A 95 -8.66 2.53 -1.04
N ILE A 96 -7.67 2.07 -1.78
CA ILE A 96 -6.87 2.90 -2.68
C ILE A 96 -7.15 2.46 -4.11
N LEU A 97 -7.57 3.41 -4.95
CA LEU A 97 -7.85 3.24 -6.37
C LEU A 97 -6.85 4.06 -7.18
N LEU A 98 -5.95 3.40 -7.91
CA LEU A 98 -4.91 4.07 -8.71
C LEU A 98 -4.53 3.26 -9.94
N GLU A 99 -3.71 3.83 -10.80
CA GLU A 99 -3.00 3.12 -11.86
C GLU A 99 -1.49 3.27 -11.63
N HIS A 100 -0.68 2.34 -12.13
CA HIS A 100 0.78 2.47 -12.07
C HIS A 100 1.39 2.71 -13.45
N PRO A 101 2.44 3.54 -13.55
CA PRO A 101 3.40 3.42 -14.65
C PRO A 101 3.90 1.98 -14.74
N THR A 102 4.42 1.59 -15.91
CA THR A 102 4.89 0.23 -16.17
C THR A 102 5.83 -0.27 -15.07
N VAL A 103 5.43 -1.34 -14.37
CA VAL A 103 6.16 -1.88 -13.23
C VAL A 103 5.99 -3.39 -13.08
N TYR A 104 7.09 -4.08 -12.79
CA TYR A 104 7.09 -5.46 -12.30
C TYR A 104 7.24 -5.48 -10.79
N THR A 105 6.44 -6.30 -10.10
CA THR A 105 6.57 -6.48 -8.66
C THR A 105 6.77 -7.95 -8.35
N LEU A 106 7.78 -8.26 -7.54
CA LEU A 106 8.15 -9.60 -7.15
C LEU A 106 7.66 -9.83 -5.72
N GLY A 107 6.59 -10.61 -5.57
CA GLY A 107 6.10 -11.06 -4.27
C GLY A 107 7.06 -12.03 -3.56
N SER A 108 6.70 -12.42 -2.35
CA SER A 108 7.52 -13.27 -1.48
C SER A 108 7.86 -14.63 -2.08
N SER A 109 6.98 -15.19 -2.91
CA SER A 109 7.18 -16.47 -3.59
C SER A 109 7.87 -16.36 -4.96
N SER A 110 8.32 -15.17 -5.34
CA SER A 110 8.98 -14.96 -6.64
C SER A 110 10.45 -15.37 -6.59
N VAL A 111 10.91 -15.99 -7.67
CA VAL A 111 12.32 -16.23 -7.97
C VAL A 111 12.71 -15.44 -9.22
N LEU A 112 13.99 -15.15 -9.40
CA LEU A 112 14.45 -14.35 -10.55
C LEU A 112 14.13 -15.03 -11.90
N SER A 113 14.09 -16.36 -11.93
CA SER A 113 13.70 -17.12 -13.13
C SER A 113 12.22 -17.02 -13.48
N ASP A 114 11.38 -16.36 -12.67
CA ASP A 114 10.02 -16.00 -13.08
C ASP A 114 10.04 -14.81 -14.08
N ILE A 115 11.18 -14.15 -14.29
CA ILE A 115 11.38 -13.08 -15.27
C ILE A 115 11.96 -13.68 -16.55
N LEU A 116 11.31 -13.40 -17.68
CA LEU A 116 11.60 -14.04 -18.98
C LEU A 116 12.61 -13.27 -19.84
N PHE A 117 13.20 -12.20 -19.30
CA PHE A 117 14.19 -11.36 -19.97
C PHE A 117 15.36 -11.10 -19.03
N GLU A 118 16.52 -10.77 -19.61
CA GLU A 118 17.70 -10.44 -18.82
C GLU A 118 17.51 -9.12 -18.09
N LEU A 119 17.74 -9.13 -16.78
CA LEU A 119 17.81 -7.92 -16.00
C LEU A 119 19.26 -7.43 -15.98
N PRO A 120 19.50 -6.11 -16.06
CA PRO A 120 20.81 -5.55 -15.75
C PRO A 120 21.19 -5.85 -14.29
N ASP A 121 22.47 -5.71 -13.93
CA ASP A 121 22.91 -5.78 -12.53
C ASP A 121 22.32 -4.59 -11.74
N ILE A 122 21.14 -4.79 -11.15
CA ILE A 122 20.40 -3.77 -10.40
C ILE A 122 19.98 -4.29 -9.02
N ASP A 123 20.09 -3.42 -8.00
CA ASP A 123 19.56 -3.70 -6.66
C ASP A 123 18.02 -3.56 -6.66
N ILE A 124 17.32 -4.68 -6.89
CA ILE A 124 15.85 -4.76 -6.86
C ILE A 124 15.26 -4.69 -5.44
N THR A 125 16.08 -4.64 -4.39
CA THR A 125 15.62 -4.70 -2.99
C THR A 125 15.37 -3.33 -2.39
N ASN A 126 16.07 -2.29 -2.84
CA ASN A 126 16.02 -0.96 -2.21
C ASN A 126 15.68 0.19 -3.16
N VAL A 127 15.72 -0.01 -4.49
CA VAL A 127 15.44 1.05 -5.46
C VAL A 127 14.56 0.49 -6.56
N GLY A 128 13.50 1.22 -6.90
CA GLY A 128 12.74 1.00 -8.13
C GLY A 128 13.58 1.37 -9.34
N ALA A 129 14.58 0.55 -9.64
CA ALA A 129 15.47 0.79 -10.76
C ALA A 129 14.64 0.86 -12.04
N LYS A 130 14.79 1.97 -12.76
CA LYS A 130 14.19 2.13 -14.08
C LYS A 130 15.03 1.31 -15.05
N VAL A 131 14.43 0.26 -15.59
CA VAL A 131 15.03 -0.66 -16.55
C VAL A 131 14.60 -0.25 -17.96
N VAL A 132 15.57 -0.26 -18.87
CA VAL A 132 15.37 -0.17 -20.31
C VAL A 132 16.04 -1.41 -20.89
N VAL A 133 15.31 -2.17 -21.70
CA VAL A 133 15.83 -3.38 -22.33
C VAL A 133 16.29 -3.01 -23.73
N GLU A 134 17.61 -3.03 -23.98
CA GLU A 134 18.20 -2.57 -25.25
C GLU A 134 17.75 -3.42 -26.44
N ASP A 135 17.61 -4.73 -26.24
CA ASP A 135 17.15 -5.69 -27.26
C ASP A 135 15.67 -5.53 -27.63
N TYR A 136 14.91 -4.75 -26.85
CA TYR A 136 13.48 -4.52 -27.03
C TYR A 136 13.16 -3.01 -26.95
N PRO A 137 13.60 -2.20 -27.94
CA PRO A 137 13.49 -0.74 -27.91
C PRO A 137 12.04 -0.23 -27.92
N GLU A 138 11.09 -1.05 -28.39
CA GLU A 138 9.65 -0.77 -28.33
C GLU A 138 9.05 -0.97 -26.93
N MET A 139 9.76 -1.67 -26.02
CA MET A 139 9.29 -1.88 -24.67
C MET A 139 9.39 -0.57 -23.89
N PRO A 140 8.28 -0.08 -23.30
CA PRO A 140 8.35 1.12 -22.49
C PRO A 140 9.27 0.88 -21.29
N PRO A 141 10.08 1.88 -20.89
CA PRO A 141 10.86 1.78 -19.67
C PRO A 141 9.97 1.41 -18.48
N PHE A 142 10.46 0.50 -17.64
CA PHE A 142 9.68 -0.02 -16.52
C PHE A 142 10.48 0.01 -15.23
N SER A 143 9.79 0.00 -14.09
CA SER A 143 10.42 -0.21 -12.80
C SER A 143 10.27 -1.66 -12.36
N ILE A 144 11.15 -2.12 -11.47
CA ILE A 144 11.04 -3.44 -10.85
C ILE A 144 11.25 -3.33 -9.34
N PHE A 145 10.44 -4.03 -8.55
CA PHE A 145 10.50 -4.00 -7.09
C PHE A 145 10.34 -5.39 -6.49
N ARG A 146 11.20 -5.75 -5.52
CA ARG A 146 10.90 -6.84 -4.57
C ARG A 146 10.02 -6.32 -3.45
N VAL A 147 8.89 -6.99 -3.17
CA VAL A 147 7.88 -6.52 -2.21
C VAL A 147 7.36 -7.62 -1.31
N GLN A 148 6.86 -7.22 -0.13
CA GLN A 148 6.36 -8.12 0.92
C GLN A 148 4.88 -8.49 0.73
N ARG A 149 4.44 -8.71 -0.51
CA ARG A 149 3.12 -9.30 -0.78
C ARG A 149 3.23 -10.80 -1.02
N GLY A 150 2.14 -11.53 -0.82
CA GLY A 150 2.04 -12.92 -1.25
C GLY A 150 2.09 -13.06 -2.78
N GLY A 151 2.32 -14.28 -3.24
CA GLY A 151 2.32 -14.62 -4.67
C GLY A 151 3.68 -14.44 -5.35
N LYS A 152 3.69 -14.75 -6.65
CA LYS A 152 4.85 -14.64 -7.55
C LYS A 152 4.96 -13.23 -8.17
N VAL A 153 5.74 -13.09 -9.24
CA VAL A 153 5.83 -11.86 -10.03
C VAL A 153 4.46 -11.46 -10.60
N THR A 154 4.18 -10.16 -10.63
CA THR A 154 3.06 -9.57 -11.41
C THR A 154 3.54 -8.30 -12.12
N TYR A 155 2.73 -7.82 -13.04
CA TYR A 155 3.00 -6.66 -13.87
C TYR A 155 1.83 -5.68 -13.79
N HIS A 156 2.14 -4.40 -13.68
CA HIS A 156 1.17 -3.31 -13.78
C HIS A 156 1.54 -2.34 -14.90
N CYS A 157 0.54 -1.81 -15.59
CA CYS A 157 0.74 -0.83 -16.66
C CYS A 157 -0.34 0.26 -16.68
N PRO A 158 -0.10 1.38 -17.39
CA PRO A 158 -1.13 2.39 -17.64
C PRO A 158 -2.39 1.78 -18.25
N GLY A 159 -3.56 2.22 -17.80
CA GLY A 159 -4.87 1.69 -18.17
C GLY A 159 -5.36 0.52 -17.30
N GLN A 160 -4.50 -0.01 -16.42
CA GLN A 160 -4.87 -1.07 -15.48
C GLN A 160 -5.22 -0.46 -14.11
N LEU A 161 -6.51 -0.45 -13.77
CA LEU A 161 -6.99 0.03 -12.47
C LEU A 161 -6.63 -0.95 -11.35
N VAL A 162 -5.80 -0.50 -10.41
CA VAL A 162 -5.34 -1.25 -9.24
C VAL A 162 -6.15 -0.87 -8.02
N LEU A 163 -6.61 -1.91 -7.32
CA LEU A 163 -7.27 -1.81 -6.04
C LEU A 163 -6.32 -2.29 -4.94
N SER A 164 -6.09 -1.45 -3.94
CA SER A 164 -5.43 -1.88 -2.70
C SER A 164 -6.32 -1.64 -1.50
N THR A 165 -6.55 -2.70 -0.74
CA THR A 165 -7.36 -2.68 0.48
C THR A 165 -6.45 -2.80 1.69
N LEU A 166 -6.58 -1.89 2.65
CA LEU A 166 -6.09 -2.10 4.01
C LEU A 166 -7.29 -2.34 4.90
N THR A 167 -7.43 -3.59 5.34
CA THR A 167 -8.50 -3.99 6.26
C THR A 167 -7.87 -4.55 7.51
N LEU A 168 -8.33 -4.07 8.67
CA LEU A 168 -7.97 -4.69 9.94
C LEU A 168 -8.96 -5.83 10.21
N ALA A 169 -8.65 -7.03 9.72
CA ALA A 169 -9.37 -8.22 10.17
C ALA A 169 -8.85 -8.60 11.56
N SER A 170 -9.72 -8.56 12.57
CA SER A 170 -9.47 -9.09 13.91
C SER A 170 -10.15 -10.44 14.02
N ASP A 171 -9.43 -11.51 13.69
CA ASP A 171 -9.85 -12.87 14.05
C ASP A 171 -9.07 -13.31 15.29
N ASN A 172 -9.77 -13.47 16.42
CA ASN A 172 -9.18 -13.95 17.69
C ASN A 172 -7.94 -13.16 18.17
N GLY A 173 -7.88 -11.86 17.90
CA GLY A 173 -6.74 -11.01 18.27
C GLY A 173 -5.52 -11.10 17.34
N ILE A 174 -5.64 -11.83 16.22
CA ILE A 174 -4.63 -11.86 15.17
C ILE A 174 -4.98 -10.80 14.12
N PHE A 175 -4.13 -9.78 14.03
CA PHE A 175 -4.24 -8.74 13.01
C PHE A 175 -3.60 -9.21 11.72
N ARG A 176 -4.39 -9.43 10.67
CA ARG A 176 -3.88 -9.71 9.33
C ARG A 176 -3.99 -8.48 8.46
N TRP A 177 -2.84 -7.98 8.04
CA TRP A 177 -2.73 -7.03 6.94
C TRP A 177 -2.46 -7.81 5.67
N SER A 178 -3.33 -7.64 4.69
CA SER A 178 -2.96 -7.99 3.33
C SER A 178 -2.47 -6.69 2.70
N ILE A 179 -1.28 -6.71 2.09
CA ILE A 179 -0.80 -5.65 1.19
C ILE A 179 -0.98 -6.15 -0.24
N PRO A 180 -2.21 -6.30 -0.75
CA PRO A 180 -2.37 -6.56 -2.16
C PRO A 180 -2.32 -5.22 -2.89
N PHE A 181 -1.37 -5.08 -3.80
CA PHE A 181 -1.78 -4.57 -5.11
C PHE A 181 -2.37 -5.79 -5.82
N LEU A 182 -3.68 -5.98 -5.66
CA LEU A 182 -4.40 -7.10 -6.25
C LEU A 182 -4.71 -6.71 -7.69
N ILE A 183 -4.00 -7.33 -8.64
CA ILE A 183 -4.53 -7.74 -9.96
C ILE A 183 -3.69 -8.92 -10.46
#